data_AF-A0A0G9LAB4-F1
#
_entry.id   AF-A0A0G9LAB4-F1
#
_cell.length_a   1.000
_cell.length_b   1.000
_cell.length_c   1.000
_cell.angle_alpha   90.00
_cell.angle_beta   90.00
_cell.angle_gamma   90.00
#
_symmetry.space_group_name_H-M   'P 1'
#
loop_
_entity.id
_entity.type
_entity.pdbx_description
1 polymer ?
#
loop_
_entity_poly.entity_id
_entity_poly.type
_entity_poly.pdbx_seq_one_letter_code
_entity_poly.pdbx_strand_id
1 'polypeptide(L)'
;KEDLKFSFRNGEEFIFNVGSLILSASRFKYWAVCPTKSQAYLFDFLANALEELGGVPQEILIDNASTMMDKARTERSAGKVNPKFQQFADDFGFKIVPCVRARPNTKAKVENPMRIIDEIMSYNGLLDNEEQLYNKMQQITNEANSRICQATGIPPILVFKKEKEHLLPLPNDKICSYYKNTTINAKVNSNSLFRYKGNLYSVPIDFIGKSIVVKVIDNNLYVYYGPKLITLHTVSNEKINYHDGHHLAMMGLTFKNSDQEDVKNYAAKHLEEMKKFNEQLSTITGELT
;
A
#
# COMPACT_ATOMS: atom_id res chain seq x y z
N LYS A 1 0.97 -14.03 -0.62
CA LYS A 1 0.26 -15.34 -0.49
C LYS A 1 -0.90 -15.08 0.46
N GLU A 2 -2.12 -15.45 0.05
CA GLU A 2 -3.40 -15.38 0.80
C GLU A 2 -3.74 -14.08 1.52
N ASP A 3 -4.95 -13.59 1.29
CA ASP A 3 -5.45 -12.38 1.95
C ASP A 3 -5.82 -12.70 3.39
N LEU A 4 -5.14 -12.06 4.34
CA LEU A 4 -5.35 -12.19 5.77
C LEU A 4 -6.45 -11.22 6.19
N LYS A 5 -7.50 -11.74 6.84
CA LYS A 5 -8.57 -10.92 7.42
C LYS A 5 -8.26 -10.66 8.88
N PHE A 6 -8.20 -9.40 9.27
CA PHE A 6 -7.88 -8.97 10.62
C PHE A 6 -8.94 -8.02 11.13
N SER A 7 -9.45 -8.25 12.33
CA SER A 7 -10.46 -7.42 12.97
C SER A 7 -9.80 -6.57 14.06
N PHE A 8 -10.14 -5.29 14.10
CA PHE A 8 -9.73 -4.39 15.19
C PHE A 8 -10.73 -4.45 16.35
N ARG A 9 -10.35 -3.93 17.52
CA ARG A 9 -11.19 -3.92 18.73
C ARG A 9 -12.53 -3.21 18.52
N ASN A 10 -12.58 -2.24 17.62
CA ASN A 10 -13.79 -1.50 17.24
C ASN A 10 -14.71 -2.27 16.27
N GLY A 11 -14.33 -3.48 15.84
CA GLY A 11 -15.06 -4.29 14.86
C GLY A 11 -14.77 -3.96 13.39
N GLU A 12 -13.93 -2.96 13.10
CA GLU A 12 -13.49 -2.67 11.73
C GLU A 12 -12.61 -3.82 11.22
N GLU A 13 -12.84 -4.26 9.99
CA GLU A 13 -12.05 -5.31 9.34
C GLU A 13 -11.02 -4.71 8.39
N PHE A 14 -9.85 -5.33 8.35
CA PHE A 14 -8.75 -4.97 7.46
C PHE A 14 -8.20 -6.22 6.80
N ILE A 15 -8.08 -6.17 5.48
CA ILE A 15 -7.56 -7.27 4.66
C ILE A 15 -6.18 -6.89 4.17
N PHE A 16 -5.19 -7.75 4.43
CA PHE A 16 -3.81 -7.49 4.05
C PHE A 16 -3.03 -8.76 3.71
N ASN A 17 -1.81 -8.56 3.26
CA ASN A 17 -0.78 -9.59 3.04
C ASN A 17 0.47 -9.24 3.81
N VAL A 18 1.35 -10.21 4.04
CA VAL A 18 2.68 -9.93 4.59
C VAL A 18 3.70 -9.93 3.46
N GLY A 19 4.32 -8.78 3.22
CA GLY A 19 5.52 -8.64 2.40
C GLY A 19 6.73 -9.16 3.18
N SER A 20 7.58 -9.94 2.51
CA SER A 20 8.75 -10.53 3.16
C SER A 20 9.99 -10.48 2.27
N LEU A 21 11.03 -9.85 2.79
CA LEU A 21 12.39 -9.86 2.25
C LEU A 21 13.32 -10.43 3.32
N ILE A 22 14.19 -11.37 2.93
CA ILE A 22 15.15 -11.99 3.85
C ILE A 22 16.51 -12.03 3.16
N LEU A 23 17.53 -11.46 3.82
CA LEU A 23 18.90 -11.50 3.33
C LEU A 23 19.51 -12.90 3.46
N SER A 24 20.28 -13.28 2.44
CA SER A 24 20.72 -14.66 2.28
C SER A 24 21.85 -15.07 3.22
N ALA A 25 22.75 -14.15 3.62
CA ALA A 25 23.84 -14.49 4.52
C ALA A 25 23.43 -14.30 5.99
N SER A 26 22.95 -13.11 6.35
CA SER A 26 22.57 -12.78 7.73
C SER A 26 21.27 -13.40 8.21
N ARG A 27 20.38 -13.81 7.29
CA ARG A 27 18.97 -14.13 7.61
C ARG A 27 18.23 -12.92 8.21
N PHE A 28 18.72 -11.71 7.98
CA PHE A 28 18.03 -10.48 8.39
C PHE A 28 16.72 -10.37 7.62
N LYS A 29 15.66 -10.08 8.34
CA LYS A 29 14.28 -10.07 7.86
C LYS A 29 13.79 -8.63 7.78
N TYR A 30 13.10 -8.32 6.70
CA TYR A 30 12.25 -7.16 6.58
C TYR A 30 10.84 -7.64 6.26
N TRP A 31 9.93 -7.50 7.21
CA TRP A 31 8.52 -7.86 7.06
C TRP A 31 7.64 -6.62 7.20
N ALA A 32 6.64 -6.53 6.35
CA ALA A 32 5.69 -5.42 6.38
C ALA A 32 4.28 -5.91 6.06
N VAL A 33 3.30 -5.20 6.61
CA VAL A 33 1.90 -5.37 6.24
C VAL A 33 1.66 -4.66 4.91
N CYS A 34 1.14 -5.40 3.94
CA CYS A 34 0.82 -4.95 2.59
C CYS A 34 -0.70 -5.02 2.38
N PRO A 35 -1.42 -3.89 2.33
CA PRO A 35 -2.87 -3.86 2.12
C PRO A 35 -3.32 -4.49 0.79
N THR A 36 -2.42 -4.53 -0.20
CA THR A 36 -2.69 -5.08 -1.53
C THR A 36 -1.49 -5.84 -2.07
N LYS A 37 -1.74 -6.73 -3.04
CA LYS A 37 -0.72 -7.50 -3.79
C LYS A 37 -0.36 -6.84 -5.11
N SER A 38 -0.70 -5.57 -5.31
CA SER A 38 -0.45 -4.87 -6.56
C SER A 38 1.05 -4.72 -6.82
N GLN A 39 1.39 -4.47 -8.08
CA GLN A 39 2.76 -4.19 -8.47
C GLN A 39 3.26 -2.86 -7.88
N ALA A 40 2.41 -1.83 -7.78
CA ALA A 40 2.83 -0.55 -7.19
C ALA A 40 3.19 -0.72 -5.72
N TYR A 41 2.37 -1.46 -4.96
CA TYR A 41 2.68 -1.71 -3.55
C TYR A 41 3.89 -2.64 -3.37
N LEU A 42 4.13 -3.57 -4.30
CA LEU A 42 5.37 -4.35 -4.32
C LEU A 42 6.60 -3.44 -4.49
N PHE A 43 6.54 -2.45 -5.39
CA PHE A 43 7.65 -1.52 -5.60
C PHE A 43 7.87 -0.62 -4.37
N ASP A 44 6.79 -0.12 -3.77
CA ASP A 44 6.85 0.64 -2.52
C ASP A 44 7.46 -0.20 -1.38
N PHE A 45 7.01 -1.45 -1.22
CA PHE A 45 7.57 -2.37 -0.23
C PHE A 45 9.08 -2.59 -0.43
N LEU A 46 9.51 -2.90 -1.66
CA LEU A 46 10.92 -3.14 -1.96
C LEU A 46 11.75 -1.87 -1.79
N ALA A 47 11.29 -0.71 -2.27
CA ALA A 47 12.01 0.55 -2.11
C ALA A 47 12.24 0.87 -0.62
N ASN A 48 11.19 0.82 0.20
CA ASN A 48 11.30 1.05 1.64
C ASN A 48 12.22 0.02 2.32
N ALA A 49 12.13 -1.26 1.93
CA ALA A 49 13.01 -2.30 2.48
C ALA A 49 14.49 -2.04 2.16
N LEU A 50 14.82 -1.68 0.92
CA LEU A 50 16.19 -1.43 0.48
C LEU A 50 16.77 -0.18 1.17
N GLU A 51 15.96 0.87 1.35
CA GLU A 51 16.37 2.05 2.12
C GLU A 51 16.60 1.74 3.60
N GLU A 52 15.76 0.92 4.23
CA GLU A 52 15.96 0.52 5.63
C GLU A 52 17.23 -0.33 5.80
N LEU A 53 17.53 -1.21 4.83
CA LEU A 53 18.82 -1.91 4.78
C LEU A 53 19.99 -0.92 4.61
N GLY A 54 19.74 0.24 3.98
CA GLY A 54 20.74 1.24 3.63
C GLY A 54 21.63 0.81 2.47
N GLY A 55 21.09 -0.02 1.56
CA GLY A 55 21.82 -0.58 0.43
C GLY A 55 21.01 -1.63 -0.33
N VAL A 56 21.48 -1.98 -1.52
CA VAL A 56 20.79 -2.91 -2.42
C VAL A 56 21.57 -4.23 -2.51
N PRO A 57 20.94 -5.41 -2.33
CA PRO A 57 21.61 -6.68 -2.56
C PRO A 57 21.93 -6.85 -4.05
N GLN A 58 23.01 -7.55 -4.38
CA GLN A 58 23.41 -7.76 -5.78
C GLN A 58 22.38 -8.56 -6.59
N GLU A 59 21.68 -9.47 -5.92
CA GLU A 59 20.67 -10.32 -6.54
C GLU A 59 19.45 -10.45 -5.63
N ILE A 60 18.25 -10.38 -6.22
CA ILE A 60 16.99 -10.63 -5.52
C ILE A 60 16.34 -11.87 -6.11
N LEU A 61 16.20 -12.89 -5.26
CA LEU A 61 15.48 -14.10 -5.57
C LEU A 61 13.97 -13.85 -5.44
N ILE A 62 13.24 -13.94 -6.55
CA ILE A 62 11.80 -13.71 -6.58
C ILE A 62 11.02 -15.01 -6.79
N ASP A 63 9.74 -14.99 -6.42
CA ASP A 63 8.81 -16.01 -6.88
C ASP A 63 8.30 -15.69 -8.31
N ASN A 64 7.41 -16.55 -8.83
CA ASN A 64 6.85 -16.38 -10.18
C ASN A 64 5.49 -15.65 -10.17
N ALA A 65 5.27 -14.71 -9.24
CA ALA A 65 4.05 -13.92 -9.24
C ALA A 65 3.95 -13.05 -10.51
N SER A 66 2.72 -12.84 -11.00
CA SER A 66 2.45 -12.04 -12.20
C SER A 66 2.87 -10.58 -12.07
N THR A 67 3.00 -10.07 -10.84
CA THR A 67 3.54 -8.73 -10.57
C THR A 67 5.03 -8.60 -10.91
N MET A 68 5.76 -9.70 -11.02
CA MET A 68 7.20 -9.70 -11.32
C MET A 68 7.54 -10.47 -12.60
N MET A 69 6.69 -11.42 -13.02
CA MET A 69 6.93 -12.31 -14.16
C MET A 69 5.72 -12.32 -15.11
N ASP A 70 5.93 -11.93 -16.38
CA ASP A 70 4.93 -12.13 -17.45
C ASP A 70 4.79 -13.61 -17.81
N LYS A 71 5.89 -14.36 -17.76
CA LYS A 71 5.93 -15.81 -17.94
C LYS A 71 6.76 -16.43 -16.84
N ALA A 72 6.16 -17.29 -16.03
CA ALA A 72 6.87 -17.98 -14.95
C ALA A 72 8.08 -18.77 -15.48
N ARG A 73 9.19 -18.73 -14.74
CA ARG A 73 10.35 -19.59 -14.98
C ARG A 73 10.01 -21.05 -14.64
N THR A 74 10.37 -21.96 -15.54
CA THR A 74 10.24 -23.41 -15.35
C THR A 74 11.58 -24.08 -15.60
N GLU A 75 11.69 -25.39 -15.42
CA GLU A 75 12.92 -26.12 -15.78
C GLU A 75 13.26 -26.01 -17.28
N ARG A 76 12.23 -25.84 -18.13
CA ARG A 76 12.37 -25.82 -19.59
C ARG A 76 12.39 -24.42 -20.19
N SER A 77 12.19 -23.38 -19.39
CA SER A 77 12.12 -22.00 -19.86
C SER A 77 12.62 -21.05 -18.79
N ALA A 78 13.49 -20.12 -19.20
CA ALA A 78 13.98 -19.04 -18.33
C ALA A 78 12.85 -18.13 -17.80
N GLY A 79 11.64 -18.22 -18.38
CA GLY A 79 10.55 -17.31 -18.08
C GLY A 79 10.75 -15.96 -18.78
N LYS A 80 9.87 -15.01 -18.46
CA LYS A 80 9.95 -13.62 -18.91
C LYS A 80 9.60 -12.73 -17.72
N VAL A 81 10.54 -11.89 -17.33
CA VAL A 81 10.36 -10.86 -16.29
C VAL A 81 9.39 -9.80 -16.81
N ASN A 82 8.53 -9.30 -15.93
CA ASN A 82 7.66 -8.18 -16.23
C ASN A 82 8.50 -6.91 -16.51
N PRO A 83 8.29 -6.19 -17.62
CA PRO A 83 9.13 -5.04 -17.98
C PRO A 83 9.23 -3.95 -16.92
N LYS A 84 8.15 -3.67 -16.17
CA LYS A 84 8.17 -2.67 -15.10
C LYS A 84 9.01 -3.13 -13.91
N PHE A 85 8.99 -4.43 -13.60
CA PHE A 85 9.85 -4.97 -12.53
C PHE A 85 11.31 -5.03 -12.98
N GLN A 86 11.58 -5.29 -14.26
CA GLN A 86 12.93 -5.18 -14.82
C GLN A 86 13.46 -3.75 -14.71
N GLN A 87 12.65 -2.74 -15.09
CA GLN A 87 13.00 -1.32 -14.93
C GLN A 87 13.35 -0.99 -13.47
N PHE A 88 12.53 -1.44 -12.51
CA PHE A 88 12.80 -1.26 -11.08
C PHE A 88 14.15 -1.88 -10.67
N ALA A 89 14.45 -3.09 -11.16
CA ALA A 89 15.71 -3.75 -10.87
C ALA A 89 16.92 -3.05 -11.49
N ASP A 90 16.78 -2.52 -12.71
CA ASP A 90 17.82 -1.77 -13.39
C ASP A 90 18.09 -0.43 -12.67
N ASP A 91 17.03 0.27 -12.23
CA ASP A 91 17.11 1.53 -11.51
C ASP A 91 17.77 1.38 -10.12
N PHE A 92 17.51 0.28 -9.42
CA PHE A 92 18.16 -0.05 -8.13
C PHE A 92 19.48 -0.83 -8.29
N GLY A 93 19.81 -1.30 -9.50
CA GLY A 93 21.07 -1.98 -9.83
C GLY A 93 21.19 -3.44 -9.39
N PHE A 94 20.10 -4.14 -9.08
CA PHE A 94 20.14 -5.55 -8.69
C PHE A 94 19.74 -6.50 -9.82
N LYS A 95 20.24 -7.74 -9.77
CA LYS A 95 19.83 -8.79 -10.72
C LYS A 95 18.61 -9.55 -10.22
N ILE A 96 17.65 -9.78 -11.10
CA ILE A 96 16.46 -10.59 -10.81
C ILE A 96 16.80 -12.06 -11.00
N VAL A 97 16.58 -12.87 -9.97
CA VAL A 97 16.73 -14.32 -10.03
C VAL A 97 15.37 -14.97 -9.78
N PRO A 98 14.63 -15.40 -10.82
CA PRO A 98 13.37 -16.08 -10.60
C PRO A 98 13.58 -17.51 -10.10
N CYS A 99 12.81 -17.94 -9.11
CA CYS A 99 12.78 -19.34 -8.69
C CYS A 99 12.26 -20.25 -9.82
N VAL A 100 12.77 -21.48 -9.91
CA VAL A 100 12.20 -22.49 -10.81
C VAL A 100 10.84 -22.97 -10.25
N ARG A 101 9.76 -22.82 -11.03
CA ARG A 101 8.43 -23.31 -10.64
C ARG A 101 8.48 -24.82 -10.37
N ALA A 102 7.77 -25.26 -9.32
CA ALA A 102 7.67 -26.67 -8.89
C ALA A 102 8.96 -27.33 -8.35
N ARG A 103 10.01 -26.55 -8.01
CA ARG A 103 11.08 -26.99 -7.09
C ARG A 103 10.99 -26.23 -5.76
N PRO A 104 10.24 -26.73 -4.76
CA PRO A 104 10.10 -26.08 -3.46
C PRO A 104 11.44 -25.91 -2.73
N ASN A 105 12.41 -26.79 -2.99
CA ASN A 105 13.68 -26.87 -2.28
C ASN A 105 14.61 -25.66 -2.51
N THR A 106 14.42 -24.87 -3.57
CA THR A 106 15.20 -23.61 -3.73
C THR A 106 14.70 -22.49 -2.81
N LYS A 107 13.54 -22.67 -2.15
CA LYS A 107 12.98 -21.73 -1.16
C LYS A 107 13.36 -22.07 0.29
N ALA A 108 14.20 -23.09 0.50
CA ALA A 108 14.51 -23.66 1.82
C ALA A 108 15.25 -22.73 2.81
N LYS A 109 15.60 -21.50 2.41
CA LYS A 109 16.25 -20.49 3.27
C LYS A 109 15.28 -19.59 4.02
N VAL A 110 13.99 -19.64 3.68
CA VAL A 110 12.95 -18.87 4.35
C VAL A 110 12.49 -19.70 5.56
N GLU A 111 12.71 -19.20 6.79
CA GLU A 111 11.99 -19.71 7.97
C GLU A 111 10.51 -19.82 7.64
N ASN A 112 9.79 -20.78 8.25
CA ASN A 112 8.39 -21.05 7.94
C ASN A 112 7.60 -19.73 7.83
N PRO A 113 7.22 -19.27 6.61
CA PRO A 113 6.55 -18.00 6.42
C PRO A 113 5.18 -17.97 7.11
N MET A 114 4.68 -19.13 7.55
CA MET A 114 3.51 -19.22 8.40
C MET A 114 3.75 -18.64 9.79
N ARG A 115 4.96 -18.71 10.35
CA ARG A 115 5.22 -18.27 11.72
C ARG A 115 4.96 -16.78 11.92
N ILE A 116 5.39 -15.93 10.96
CA ILE A 116 5.13 -14.49 11.02
C ILE A 116 3.63 -14.18 10.89
N ILE A 117 2.93 -14.94 10.05
CA ILE A 117 1.47 -14.83 9.88
C ILE A 117 0.78 -15.22 11.18
N ASP A 118 1.10 -16.37 11.77
CA ASP A 118 0.53 -16.84 13.03
C ASP A 118 0.79 -15.82 14.17
N GLU A 119 2.01 -15.28 14.23
CA GLU A 119 2.41 -14.32 15.26
C GLU A 119 1.66 -12.99 15.14
N ILE A 120 1.54 -12.39 13.94
CA ILE A 120 0.74 -11.17 13.78
C ILE A 120 -0.75 -11.43 14.01
N MET A 121 -1.26 -12.58 13.55
CA MET A 121 -2.67 -12.95 13.70
C MET A 121 -3.07 -13.24 15.15
N SER A 122 -2.12 -13.53 16.04
CA SER A 122 -2.39 -13.64 17.49
C SER A 122 -2.89 -12.34 18.12
N TYR A 123 -2.69 -11.20 17.44
CA TYR A 123 -3.17 -9.89 17.87
C TYR A 123 -4.53 -9.50 17.26
N ASN A 124 -5.15 -10.40 16.50
CA ASN A 124 -6.47 -10.18 15.91
C ASN A 124 -7.52 -9.90 17.02
N GLY A 125 -8.29 -8.82 16.86
CA GLY A 125 -9.26 -8.32 17.85
C GLY A 125 -8.64 -7.54 19.02
N LEU A 126 -7.31 -7.43 19.10
CA LEU A 126 -6.62 -6.77 20.23
C LEU A 126 -6.15 -5.34 19.91
N LEU A 127 -5.86 -5.05 18.63
CA LEU A 127 -5.35 -3.75 18.19
C LEU A 127 -6.50 -2.80 17.85
N ASP A 128 -6.27 -1.50 18.04
CA ASP A 128 -7.32 -0.49 17.85
C ASP A 128 -7.43 0.01 16.40
N ASN A 129 -6.37 -0.11 15.58
CA ASN A 129 -6.33 0.39 14.20
C ASN A 129 -5.12 -0.15 13.40
N GLU A 130 -5.08 0.18 12.10
CA GLU A 130 -3.99 -0.20 11.18
C GLU A 130 -2.61 0.31 11.62
N GLU A 131 -2.52 1.51 12.20
CA GLU A 131 -1.23 2.06 12.65
C GLU A 131 -0.59 1.18 13.73
N GLN A 132 -1.38 0.73 14.69
CA GLN A 132 -0.92 -0.23 15.69
C GLN A 132 -0.49 -1.55 15.05
N LEU A 133 -1.20 -2.01 14.00
CA LEU A 133 -0.84 -3.22 13.27
C LEU A 133 0.51 -3.08 12.55
N TYR A 134 0.76 -1.97 11.87
CA TYR A 134 2.05 -1.67 11.24
C TYR A 134 3.17 -1.62 12.28
N ASN A 135 2.97 -0.91 13.39
CA ASN A 135 3.93 -0.83 14.49
C ASN A 135 4.20 -2.22 15.10
N LYS A 136 3.17 -3.05 15.23
CA LYS A 136 3.28 -4.41 15.76
C LYS A 136 4.09 -5.32 14.84
N MET A 137 3.88 -5.23 13.53
CA MET A 137 4.69 -5.94 12.54
C MET A 137 6.17 -5.54 12.64
N GLN A 138 6.45 -4.25 12.82
CA GLN A 138 7.82 -3.76 13.00
C GLN A 138 8.46 -4.32 14.28
N GLN A 139 7.73 -4.36 15.39
CA GLN A 139 8.19 -4.96 16.64
C GLN A 139 8.54 -6.45 16.45
N ILE A 140 7.63 -7.23 15.85
CA ILE A 140 7.84 -8.65 15.59
C ILE A 140 9.09 -8.87 14.71
N THR A 141 9.27 -8.04 13.68
CA THR A 141 10.44 -8.10 12.79
C THR A 141 11.75 -7.82 13.54
N ASN A 142 11.77 -6.78 14.37
CA ASN A 142 12.93 -6.41 15.17
C ASN A 142 13.30 -7.49 16.19
N GLU A 143 12.30 -8.09 16.84
CA GLU A 143 12.50 -9.22 17.73
C GLU A 143 13.06 -10.44 16.99
N ALA A 144 12.51 -10.77 15.81
CA ALA A 144 13.00 -11.87 14.99
C ALA A 144 14.45 -11.68 14.52
N ASN A 145 14.87 -10.43 14.28
CA ASN A 145 16.26 -10.09 13.93
C ASN A 145 17.21 -10.06 15.14
N SER A 146 16.68 -9.97 16.35
CA SER A 146 17.46 -9.92 17.60
C SER A 146 17.61 -11.31 18.26
N ARG A 147 16.69 -12.24 17.98
CA ARG A 147 16.77 -13.63 18.46
C ARG A 147 17.85 -14.41 17.70
N ILE A 148 18.48 -15.38 18.37
CA ILE A 148 19.45 -16.29 17.75
C ILE A 148 18.78 -17.04 16.59
N CYS A 149 19.34 -16.92 15.38
CA CYS A 149 18.87 -17.72 14.25
C CYS A 149 19.50 -19.11 14.32
N GLN A 150 18.68 -20.16 14.27
CA GLN A 150 19.16 -21.56 14.34
C GLN A 150 20.14 -21.91 13.22
N ALA A 151 19.98 -21.31 12.03
CA ALA A 151 20.82 -21.61 10.87
C ALA A 151 22.24 -21.04 10.98
N THR A 152 22.41 -19.89 11.65
CA THR A 152 23.70 -19.19 11.78
C THR A 152 24.29 -19.29 13.18
N GLY A 153 23.50 -19.67 14.18
CA GLY A 153 23.87 -19.66 15.59
C GLY A 153 24.05 -18.27 16.19
N ILE A 154 23.75 -17.21 15.45
CA ILE A 154 23.98 -15.81 15.84
C ILE A 154 22.73 -14.98 15.48
N PRO A 155 22.37 -13.94 16.26
CA PRO A 155 21.31 -13.01 15.88
C PRO A 155 21.53 -12.38 14.49
N PRO A 156 20.51 -12.38 13.61
CA PRO A 156 20.62 -11.80 12.27
C PRO A 156 21.15 -10.37 12.24
N ILE A 157 20.73 -9.54 13.20
CA ILE A 157 21.17 -8.14 13.30
C ILE A 157 22.68 -7.99 13.46
N LEU A 158 23.36 -8.96 14.08
CA LEU A 158 24.82 -8.91 14.25
C LEU A 158 25.54 -9.31 12.96
N VAL A 159 25.05 -10.33 12.26
CA VAL A 159 25.62 -10.78 10.98
C VAL A 159 25.35 -9.74 9.89
N PHE A 160 24.19 -9.07 9.94
CA PHE A 160 23.80 -8.03 9.00
C PHE A 160 24.81 -6.87 8.96
N LYS A 161 25.41 -6.49 10.10
CA LYS A 161 26.43 -5.43 10.13
C LYS A 161 27.56 -5.66 9.12
N LYS A 162 27.98 -6.92 8.96
CA LYS A 162 29.02 -7.32 8.00
C LYS A 162 28.47 -7.50 6.57
N GLU A 163 27.26 -8.05 6.43
CA GLU A 163 26.63 -8.19 5.11
C GLU A 163 26.35 -6.82 4.48
N LYS A 164 26.00 -5.81 5.29
CA LYS A 164 25.74 -4.44 4.86
C LYS A 164 26.90 -3.80 4.10
N GLU A 165 28.14 -4.14 4.46
CA GLU A 165 29.35 -3.67 3.77
C GLU A 165 29.45 -4.15 2.30
N HIS A 166 28.71 -5.21 1.95
CA HIS A 166 28.72 -5.82 0.62
C HIS A 166 27.49 -5.44 -0.22
N LEU A 167 26.58 -4.63 0.33
CA LEU A 167 25.44 -4.11 -0.42
C LEU A 167 25.91 -3.04 -1.41
N LEU A 168 25.24 -2.99 -2.56
CA LEU A 168 25.37 -1.90 -3.50
C LEU A 168 24.83 -0.60 -2.88
N PRO A 169 25.33 0.57 -3.28
CA PRO A 169 24.76 1.84 -2.84
C PRO A 169 23.31 1.96 -3.32
N LEU A 170 22.50 2.69 -2.55
CA LEU A 170 21.16 3.08 -3.00
C LEU A 170 21.26 4.01 -4.23
N PRO A 171 20.29 3.96 -5.15
CA PRO A 171 20.18 4.98 -6.18
C PRO A 171 19.85 6.34 -5.56
N ASN A 172 19.84 7.39 -6.37
CA ASN A 172 19.51 8.72 -5.87
C ASN A 172 18.07 8.78 -5.30
N ASP A 173 17.83 9.72 -4.39
CA ASP A 173 16.55 9.86 -3.69
C ASP A 173 15.34 10.05 -4.62
N LYS A 174 15.54 10.65 -5.80
CA LYS A 174 14.47 10.83 -6.78
C LYS A 174 13.99 9.49 -7.32
N ILE A 175 14.91 8.58 -7.65
CA ILE A 175 14.60 7.21 -8.07
C ILE A 175 13.91 6.46 -6.93
N CYS A 176 14.45 6.50 -5.71
CA CYS A 176 13.82 5.85 -4.55
C CYS A 176 12.38 6.34 -4.35
N SER A 177 12.16 7.65 -4.37
CA SER A 177 10.83 8.25 -4.16
C SER A 177 9.83 7.97 -5.27
N TYR A 178 10.28 7.76 -6.51
CA TYR A 178 9.41 7.46 -7.66
C TYR A 178 8.63 6.15 -7.47
N TYR A 179 9.23 5.18 -6.79
CA TYR A 179 8.64 3.87 -6.54
C TYR A 179 7.84 3.80 -5.24
N LYS A 180 7.83 4.86 -4.43
CA LYS A 180 7.07 4.92 -3.18
C LYS A 180 5.64 5.40 -3.40
N ASN A 181 4.74 4.86 -2.59
CA ASN A 181 3.37 5.34 -2.52
C ASN A 181 3.35 6.78 -2.00
N THR A 182 2.65 7.66 -2.73
CA THR A 182 2.62 9.07 -2.38
C THR A 182 1.70 9.29 -1.19
N THR A 183 2.19 10.03 -0.19
CA THR A 183 1.36 10.51 0.92
C THR A 183 1.24 12.02 0.83
N ILE A 184 0.02 12.55 0.88
CA ILE A 184 -0.23 13.99 0.88
C ILE A 184 -1.01 14.41 2.12
N ASN A 185 -0.76 15.62 2.59
CA ASN A 185 -1.61 16.27 3.59
C ASN A 185 -2.59 17.18 2.87
N ALA A 186 -3.87 17.09 3.21
CA ALA A 186 -4.92 17.94 2.65
C ALA A 186 -5.80 18.51 3.76
N LYS A 187 -6.37 19.69 3.51
CA LYS A 187 -7.36 20.30 4.41
C LYS A 187 -8.75 20.14 3.80
N VAL A 188 -9.70 19.68 4.60
CA VAL A 188 -11.09 19.52 4.19
C VAL A 188 -11.77 20.90 4.17
N ASN A 189 -12.45 21.22 3.07
CA ASN A 189 -13.14 22.50 2.89
C ASN A 189 -14.56 22.48 3.51
N SER A 190 -15.29 23.60 3.39
CA SER A 190 -16.65 23.77 3.92
C SER A 190 -17.68 22.83 3.29
N ASN A 191 -17.42 22.30 2.11
CA ASN A 191 -18.31 21.39 1.39
C ASN A 191 -18.00 19.91 1.68
N SER A 192 -17.20 19.64 2.71
CA SER A 192 -16.73 18.30 3.04
C SER A 192 -15.93 17.64 1.91
N LEU A 193 -15.13 18.44 1.18
CA LEU A 193 -14.28 17.96 0.09
C LEU A 193 -12.80 18.27 0.37
N PHE A 194 -11.90 17.45 -0.18
CA PHE A 194 -10.47 17.75 -0.28
C PHE A 194 -10.00 17.69 -1.73
N ARG A 195 -8.87 18.36 -2.03
CA ARG A 195 -8.33 18.44 -3.39
C ARG A 195 -7.18 17.45 -3.60
N TYR A 196 -7.22 16.74 -4.71
CA TYR A 196 -6.11 15.92 -5.21
C TYR A 196 -5.99 16.07 -6.73
N LYS A 197 -4.79 16.42 -7.23
CA LYS A 197 -4.48 16.64 -8.66
C LYS A 197 -5.52 17.48 -9.42
N GLY A 198 -6.03 18.53 -8.79
CA GLY A 198 -7.01 19.44 -9.39
C GLY A 198 -8.47 19.00 -9.26
N ASN A 199 -8.74 17.76 -8.86
CA ASN A 199 -10.09 17.22 -8.63
C ASN A 199 -10.44 17.26 -7.13
N LEU A 200 -11.73 17.27 -6.82
CA LEU A 200 -12.27 17.28 -5.47
C LEU A 200 -12.91 15.94 -5.12
N TYR A 201 -12.69 15.48 -3.89
CA TYR A 201 -13.16 14.19 -3.38
C TYR A 201 -13.82 14.38 -2.02
N SER A 202 -14.94 13.71 -1.78
CA SER A 202 -15.73 13.92 -0.56
C SER A 202 -15.24 13.13 0.64
N VAL A 203 -15.42 13.69 1.83
CA VAL A 203 -15.22 13.03 3.12
C VAL A 203 -16.49 13.15 3.96
N PRO A 204 -16.65 12.36 5.05
CA PRO A 204 -17.75 12.57 5.98
C PRO A 204 -17.74 13.99 6.58
N ILE A 205 -18.94 14.54 6.81
CA ILE A 205 -19.14 15.93 7.26
C ILE A 205 -18.45 16.26 8.60
N ASP A 206 -18.20 15.25 9.44
CA ASP A 206 -17.50 15.38 10.72
C ASP A 206 -16.05 15.88 10.57
N PHE A 207 -15.51 15.84 9.34
CA PHE A 207 -14.14 16.21 9.04
C PHE A 207 -14.00 17.59 8.38
N ILE A 208 -15.08 18.36 8.21
CA ILE A 208 -15.02 19.73 7.69
C ILE A 208 -14.02 20.57 8.49
N GLY A 209 -13.12 21.27 7.79
CA GLY A 209 -12.09 22.12 8.37
C GLY A 209 -10.88 21.39 8.96
N LYS A 210 -10.93 20.06 9.08
CA LYS A 210 -9.84 19.24 9.64
C LYS A 210 -8.76 18.94 8.59
N SER A 211 -7.56 18.66 9.09
CA SER A 211 -6.43 18.17 8.27
C SER A 211 -6.45 16.65 8.19
N ILE A 212 -6.28 16.12 6.99
CA ILE A 212 -6.31 14.69 6.67
C ILE A 212 -5.03 14.28 5.95
N VAL A 213 -4.71 12.99 6.02
CA VAL A 213 -3.60 12.36 5.30
C VAL A 213 -4.18 11.49 4.21
N VAL A 214 -3.73 11.64 2.96
CA VAL A 214 -4.19 10.82 1.84
C VAL A 214 -3.02 10.00 1.32
N LYS A 215 -3.13 8.68 1.40
CA LYS A 215 -2.19 7.75 0.78
C LYS A 215 -2.71 7.36 -0.60
N VAL A 216 -1.88 7.55 -1.62
CA VAL A 216 -2.19 7.22 -3.00
C VAL A 216 -1.57 5.88 -3.33
N ILE A 217 -2.41 4.88 -3.59
CA ILE A 217 -2.01 3.50 -3.88
C ILE A 217 -2.88 2.98 -5.01
N ASP A 218 -2.28 2.55 -6.14
CA ASP A 218 -2.99 1.97 -7.29
C ASP A 218 -4.21 2.77 -7.77
N ASN A 219 -4.05 4.08 -7.98
CA ASN A 219 -5.16 4.99 -8.33
C ASN A 219 -6.29 5.01 -7.28
N ASN A 220 -6.04 4.63 -6.04
CA ASN A 220 -6.96 4.84 -4.93
C ASN A 220 -6.39 5.83 -3.92
N LEU A 221 -7.27 6.63 -3.35
CA LEU A 221 -7.01 7.62 -2.32
C LEU A 221 -7.56 7.08 -1.00
N TYR A 222 -6.65 6.55 -0.18
CA TYR A 222 -6.96 6.12 1.18
C TYR A 222 -6.84 7.34 2.09
N VAL A 223 -7.97 7.83 2.58
CA VAL A 223 -8.05 9.08 3.33
C VAL A 223 -8.14 8.80 4.81
N TYR A 224 -7.20 9.33 5.58
CA TYR A 224 -7.08 9.12 7.02
C TYR A 224 -7.25 10.43 7.80
N TYR A 225 -7.88 10.35 8.97
CA TYR A 225 -7.84 11.37 10.00
C TYR A 225 -7.20 10.78 11.26
N GLY A 226 -5.96 11.19 11.55
CA GLY A 226 -5.13 10.47 12.51
C GLY A 226 -4.92 9.01 12.07
N PRO A 227 -5.14 8.02 12.95
CA PRO A 227 -4.96 6.60 12.60
C PRO A 227 -6.16 5.99 11.85
N LYS A 228 -7.30 6.69 11.75
CA LYS A 228 -8.55 6.14 11.24
C LYS A 228 -8.69 6.38 9.74
N LEU A 229 -8.93 5.32 8.96
CA LEU A 229 -9.38 5.43 7.57
C LEU A 229 -10.82 5.96 7.56
N ILE A 230 -11.03 7.14 6.99
CA ILE A 230 -12.33 7.81 6.99
C ILE A 230 -13.10 7.63 5.67
N THR A 231 -12.40 7.43 4.55
CA THR A 231 -13.00 7.13 3.25
C THR A 231 -11.96 6.62 2.26
N LEU A 232 -12.44 5.99 1.18
CA LEU A 232 -11.66 5.50 0.05
C LEU A 232 -12.26 6.08 -1.24
N HIS A 233 -11.43 6.60 -2.13
CA HIS A 233 -11.85 7.01 -3.48
C HIS A 233 -10.99 6.36 -4.53
N THR A 234 -11.58 6.04 -5.69
CA THR A 234 -10.79 5.81 -6.90
C THR A 234 -10.52 7.15 -7.59
N VAL A 235 -9.29 7.36 -8.03
CA VAL A 235 -8.88 8.54 -8.77
C VAL A 235 -9.59 8.53 -10.12
N SER A 236 -10.45 9.53 -10.33
CA SER A 236 -11.15 9.78 -11.58
C SER A 236 -10.69 11.09 -12.23
N ASN A 237 -11.14 11.33 -13.46
CA ASN A 237 -11.01 12.62 -14.15
C ASN A 237 -12.16 13.59 -13.85
N GLU A 238 -13.16 13.17 -13.07
CA GLU A 238 -14.28 14.03 -12.67
C GLU A 238 -13.79 15.13 -11.74
N LYS A 239 -14.28 16.36 -11.92
CA LYS A 239 -13.85 17.51 -11.12
C LYS A 239 -14.32 17.41 -9.68
N ILE A 240 -15.48 16.81 -9.46
CA ILE A 240 -16.07 16.64 -8.14
C ILE A 240 -16.56 15.20 -8.01
N ASN A 241 -16.06 14.50 -7.00
CA ASN A 241 -16.32 13.08 -6.72
C ASN A 241 -16.97 12.95 -5.35
N TYR A 242 -18.29 12.73 -5.33
CA TYR A 242 -19.05 12.50 -4.11
C TYR A 242 -19.37 11.02 -3.96
N HIS A 243 -19.14 10.49 -2.76
CA HIS A 243 -19.95 9.37 -2.25
C HIS A 243 -21.35 9.86 -1.89
N ASP A 244 -22.36 9.11 -2.32
CA ASP A 244 -23.78 9.46 -2.13
C ASP A 244 -24.11 9.75 -0.66
N GLY A 245 -23.60 8.92 0.26
CA GLY A 245 -23.82 9.11 1.70
C GLY A 245 -23.22 10.41 2.25
N HIS A 246 -22.05 10.83 1.75
CA HIS A 246 -21.44 12.10 2.15
C HIS A 246 -22.24 13.29 1.61
N HIS A 247 -22.69 13.18 0.35
CA HIS A 247 -23.47 14.23 -0.29
C HIS A 247 -24.83 14.43 0.39
N LEU A 248 -25.54 13.34 0.68
CA LEU A 248 -26.81 13.39 1.42
C LEU A 248 -26.65 14.05 2.80
N ALA A 249 -25.61 13.66 3.56
CA ALA A 249 -25.32 14.27 4.86
C ALA A 249 -25.02 15.78 4.74
N MET A 250 -24.28 16.18 3.69
CA MET A 250 -23.98 17.59 3.40
C MET A 250 -25.26 18.38 3.04
N MET A 251 -26.17 17.79 2.25
CA MET A 251 -27.46 18.42 1.92
C MET A 251 -28.34 18.55 3.17
N GLY A 252 -28.35 17.54 4.05
CA GLY A 252 -29.06 17.60 5.33
C GLY A 252 -28.58 18.74 6.25
N LEU A 253 -27.27 19.05 6.25
CA LEU A 253 -26.73 20.21 6.96
C LEU A 253 -27.17 21.55 6.35
N THR A 254 -27.41 21.58 5.04
CA THR A 254 -27.80 22.80 4.30
C THR A 254 -29.30 23.07 4.47
N PHE A 255 -30.13 22.03 4.47
CA PHE A 255 -31.59 22.09 4.54
C PHE A 255 -32.14 21.56 5.87
N LYS A 256 -31.63 22.08 7.00
CA LYS A 256 -31.94 21.59 8.36
C LYS A 256 -33.43 21.58 8.75
N ASN A 257 -34.29 22.32 8.04
CA ASN A 257 -35.71 22.49 8.34
C ASN A 257 -36.65 21.82 7.31
N SER A 258 -36.11 20.97 6.43
CA SER A 258 -36.88 20.29 5.38
C SER A 258 -37.15 18.83 5.73
N ASP A 259 -38.23 18.26 5.19
CA ASP A 259 -38.53 16.84 5.35
C ASP A 259 -37.41 15.96 4.77
N GLN A 260 -37.13 14.81 5.42
CA GLN A 260 -36.04 13.92 5.00
C GLN A 260 -36.20 13.40 3.57
N GLU A 261 -37.44 13.22 3.11
CA GLU A 261 -37.74 12.77 1.74
C GLU A 261 -37.38 13.86 0.72
N ASP A 262 -37.64 15.14 1.06
CA ASP A 262 -37.29 16.29 0.21
C ASP A 262 -35.78 16.48 0.11
N VAL A 263 -35.05 16.30 1.22
CA VAL A 263 -33.58 16.36 1.24
C VAL A 263 -32.97 15.28 0.35
N LYS A 264 -33.51 14.05 0.38
CA LYS A 264 -33.06 12.96 -0.50
C LYS A 264 -33.32 13.28 -1.97
N ASN A 265 -34.52 13.76 -2.30
CA ASN A 265 -34.88 14.11 -3.67
C ASN A 265 -33.99 15.24 -4.21
N TYR A 266 -33.74 16.27 -3.40
CA TYR A 266 -32.83 17.35 -3.75
C TYR A 266 -31.39 16.85 -3.94
N ALA A 267 -30.90 16.02 -3.01
CA ALA A 267 -29.56 15.47 -3.10
C ALA A 267 -29.36 14.66 -4.39
N ALA A 268 -30.32 13.79 -4.74
CA ALA A 268 -30.28 13.03 -5.97
C ALA A 268 -30.26 13.92 -7.22
N LYS A 269 -31.12 14.94 -7.27
CA LYS A 269 -31.17 15.89 -8.39
C LYS A 269 -29.87 16.68 -8.53
N HIS A 270 -29.32 17.18 -7.43
CA HIS A 270 -28.05 17.91 -7.43
C HIS A 270 -26.88 17.01 -7.86
N LEU A 271 -26.87 15.74 -7.46
CA LEU A 271 -25.84 14.80 -7.89
C LEU A 271 -25.92 14.51 -9.40
N GLU A 272 -27.13 14.47 -9.97
CA GLU A 272 -27.33 14.38 -11.42
C GLU A 272 -26.85 15.65 -12.15
N GLU A 273 -27.08 16.84 -11.60
CA GLU A 273 -26.56 18.10 -12.13
C GLU A 273 -25.02 18.14 -12.10
N MET A 274 -24.40 17.63 -11.02
CA MET A 274 -22.95 17.51 -10.92
C MET A 274 -22.37 16.55 -11.95
N LYS A 275 -23.06 15.44 -12.24
CA LYS A 275 -22.67 14.51 -13.33
C LYS A 275 -22.71 15.19 -14.69
N LYS A 276 -23.80 15.92 -15.01
CA LYS A 276 -23.91 16.71 -16.25
C LYS A 276 -22.80 17.75 -16.36
N PHE A 277 -22.46 18.42 -15.27
CA PHE A 277 -21.35 19.36 -15.22
C PHE A 277 -20.00 18.69 -15.50
N ASN A 278 -19.73 17.51 -14.91
CA ASN A 278 -18.53 16.73 -15.19
C ASN A 278 -18.46 16.31 -16.68
N GLU A 279 -19.57 15.88 -17.28
CA GLU A 279 -19.65 15.52 -18.70
C GLU A 279 -19.34 16.71 -19.62
N GLN A 280 -19.95 17.87 -19.36
CA GLN A 280 -19.71 19.11 -20.12
C GLN A 280 -18.26 19.57 -20.02
N LEU A 281 -17.65 19.49 -18.85
CA LEU A 281 -16.24 19.83 -18.69
C LEU A 281 -15.33 18.84 -19.43
N SER A 282 -15.68 17.55 -19.44
CA SER A 282 -14.89 16.55 -20.15
C SER A 282 -14.86 16.81 -21.66
N THR A 283 -16.00 17.24 -22.23
CA THR A 283 -16.14 17.56 -23.66
C THR A 283 -15.31 18.78 -24.03
N ILE A 284 -15.38 19.84 -23.23
CA ILE A 284 -14.57 21.07 -23.44
C ILE A 284 -13.07 20.77 -23.36
N THR A 285 -12.64 19.93 -22.40
CA THR A 285 -11.22 19.58 -22.27
C THR A 285 -10.72 18.61 -23.34
N GLY A 286 -11.61 17.78 -23.91
CA GLY A 286 -11.28 16.86 -25.00
C GLY A 286 -11.17 17.53 -26.37
N GLU A 287 -11.81 18.69 -26.57
CA GLU A 287 -11.67 19.50 -27.79
C GLU A 287 -10.38 20.36 -27.80
N LEU A 288 -9.68 20.46 -26.67
CA LEU A 288 -8.47 21.27 -26.47
C LEU A 288 -7.15 20.45 -26.48
N THR A 289 -7.22 19.14 -26.69
CA THR A 289 -6.08 18.20 -26.79
C THR A 289 -5.99 17.58 -28.16
#